data_AF-A0A0P9LKY3-F1
#
_entry.id   AF-A0A0P9LKY3-F1
#
_cell.length_a   1.000
_cell.length_b   1.000
_cell.length_c   1.000
_cell.angle_alpha   90.00
_cell.angle_beta   90.00
_cell.angle_gamma   90.00
#
_symmetry.space_group_name_H-M   'P 1'
#
loop_
_entity.id
_entity.type
_entity.pdbx_description
1 polymer ?
#
loop_
_entity_poly.entity_id
_entity_poly.type
_entity_poly.pdbx_seq_one_letter_code
_entity_poly.pdbx_strand_id
1 'polypeptide(L)'
;MQIQVMSELPLDPAVDPVSMVIAALKRTEHGYPVVHADAYAVDGLLEILEVRAARGEREMMVLQCSREQIQAVLEWQLEAEDDVDLEGLMIHLARRTG
;
A
#
# COMPACT_ATOMS: atom_id res chain seq x y z
N MET A 1 1.93 7.00 10.48
CA MET A 1 1.93 6.09 9.30
C MET A 1 3.29 6.05 8.60
N GLN A 2 3.64 4.92 7.96
CA GLN A 2 4.85 4.74 7.15
C GLN A 2 4.50 4.19 5.76
N ILE A 3 5.09 4.76 4.70
CA ILE A 3 4.91 4.31 3.31
C ILE A 3 6.25 3.85 2.74
N GLN A 4 6.24 2.70 2.05
CA GLN A 4 7.35 2.18 1.27
C GLN A 4 6.97 2.09 -0.20
N VAL A 5 7.65 2.83 -1.08
CA VAL A 5 7.46 2.71 -2.53
C VAL A 5 8.44 1.69 -3.10
N MET A 6 7.91 0.67 -3.75
CA MET A 6 8.65 -0.42 -4.37
C MET A 6 8.69 -0.19 -5.89
N SER A 7 9.91 -0.03 -6.42
CA SER A 7 10.15 0.05 -7.87
C SER A 7 10.75 -1.25 -8.37
N GLU A 8 10.11 -1.87 -9.37
CA GLU A 8 10.59 -3.09 -10.04
C GLU A 8 11.77 -2.81 -10.99
N LEU A 9 12.87 -2.25 -10.48
CA LEU A 9 14.16 -2.50 -11.11
C LEU A 9 14.82 -3.58 -10.26
N PRO A 10 14.62 -4.88 -10.59
CA PRO A 10 15.35 -5.92 -9.91
C PRO A 10 16.82 -5.69 -10.24
N LEU A 11 17.63 -5.38 -9.23
CA LEU A 11 19.07 -5.55 -9.33
C LEU A 11 19.41 -7.05 -9.49
N ASP A 12 18.48 -7.94 -9.14
CA ASP A 12 18.53 -9.38 -9.32
C ASP A 12 17.13 -9.98 -9.62
N PRO A 13 16.90 -10.64 -10.77
CA PRO A 13 15.64 -11.28 -11.12
C PRO A 13 15.28 -12.50 -10.23
N ALA A 14 16.19 -12.97 -9.37
CA ALA A 14 15.92 -14.05 -8.41
C ALA A 14 15.17 -13.57 -7.15
N VAL A 15 15.10 -12.25 -6.92
CA VAL A 15 14.50 -11.66 -5.73
C VAL A 15 13.40 -10.70 -6.17
N ASP A 16 12.15 -11.18 -6.19
CA ASP A 16 10.98 -10.32 -6.34
C ASP A 16 10.59 -9.76 -4.97
N PRO A 17 10.90 -8.47 -4.68
CA PRO A 17 10.60 -7.87 -3.39
C PRO A 17 9.09 -7.81 -3.12
N VAL A 18 8.25 -7.69 -4.16
CA VAL A 18 6.79 -7.65 -4.01
C VAL A 18 6.29 -9.00 -3.52
N SER A 19 6.71 -10.10 -4.15
CA SER A 19 6.36 -11.45 -3.70
C SER A 19 6.83 -11.75 -2.27
N MET A 20 8.03 -11.28 -1.88
CA MET A 20 8.52 -11.48 -0.52
C MET A 20 7.65 -10.77 0.53
N VAL A 21 7.25 -9.52 0.27
CA VAL A 21 6.38 -8.79 1.19
C VAL A 21 5.01 -9.45 1.25
N ILE A 22 4.41 -9.83 0.11
CA ILE A 22 3.12 -10.55 0.08
C ILE A 22 3.18 -11.83 0.92
N ALA A 23 4.27 -12.60 0.81
CA ALA A 23 4.46 -13.83 1.59
C ALA A 23 4.60 -13.58 3.10
N ALA A 24 5.09 -12.40 3.50
CA ALA A 24 5.25 -11.99 4.89
C ALA A 24 3.98 -11.37 5.51
N LEU A 25 3.02 -10.91 4.68
CA LEU A 25 1.79 -10.29 5.17
C LEU A 25 0.98 -11.23 6.07
N LYS A 26 0.56 -10.71 7.21
CA LYS A 26 -0.35 -11.43 8.10
C LYS A 26 -1.75 -11.45 7.51
N ARG A 27 -2.32 -12.65 7.44
CA ARG A 27 -3.72 -12.82 7.07
C ARG A 27 -4.62 -12.23 8.15
N THR A 28 -5.63 -11.48 7.73
CA THR A 28 -6.67 -10.89 8.58
C THR A 28 -7.94 -11.73 8.53
N GLU A 29 -8.94 -11.40 9.35
CA GLU A 29 -10.27 -12.01 9.26
C GLU A 29 -10.96 -11.77 7.89
N HIS A 30 -10.56 -10.72 7.18
CA HIS A 30 -11.06 -10.36 5.85
C HIS A 30 -10.18 -10.87 4.70
N GLY A 31 -9.13 -11.65 5.01
CA GLY A 31 -8.19 -12.18 4.01
C GLY A 31 -6.84 -11.46 4.03
N TYR A 32 -6.10 -11.52 2.93
CA TYR A 32 -4.82 -10.83 2.83
C TYR A 32 -5.04 -9.31 2.65
N PRO A 33 -4.26 -8.46 3.34
CA PRO A 33 -4.37 -7.02 3.25
C PRO A 33 -3.71 -6.52 1.94
N VAL A 34 -4.25 -6.97 0.80
CA VAL A 34 -3.79 -6.63 -0.55
C VAL A 34 -4.86 -5.81 -1.25
N VAL A 35 -4.45 -4.69 -1.84
CA VAL A 35 -5.28 -3.77 -2.63
C VAL A 35 -4.72 -3.71 -4.05
N HIS A 36 -5.59 -3.81 -5.04
CA HIS A 36 -5.24 -3.64 -6.44
C HIS A 36 -5.63 -2.22 -6.87
N ALA A 37 -4.65 -1.31 -6.99
CA ALA A 37 -4.91 0.11 -7.23
C ALA A 37 -5.52 0.38 -8.62
N ASP A 38 -5.32 -0.51 -9.58
CA ASP A 38 -5.89 -0.43 -10.92
C ASP A 38 -7.43 -0.55 -10.95
N ALA A 39 -8.03 -1.09 -9.89
CA ALA A 39 -9.48 -1.15 -9.72
C ALA A 39 -10.10 0.18 -9.22
N TYR A 40 -9.29 1.17 -8.84
CA TYR A 40 -9.75 2.41 -8.22
C TYR A 40 -9.26 3.65 -8.98
N ALA A 41 -10.07 4.70 -8.97
CA ALA A 41 -9.58 6.05 -9.21
C ALA A 41 -8.70 6.50 -8.02
N VAL A 42 -8.01 7.64 -8.14
CA VAL A 42 -7.13 8.16 -7.09
C VAL A 42 -7.88 8.32 -5.76
N ASP A 43 -9.01 9.03 -5.75
CA ASP A 43 -9.79 9.27 -4.52
C ASP A 43 -10.32 7.96 -3.92
N GLY A 44 -10.84 7.08 -4.79
CA GLY A 44 -11.33 5.77 -4.36
C GLY A 44 -10.25 4.86 -3.77
N LEU A 45 -8.98 5.04 -4.18
CA LEU A 45 -7.85 4.34 -3.57
C LEU A 45 -7.60 4.84 -2.14
N LEU A 46 -7.66 6.15 -1.89
CA LEU A 46 -7.48 6.69 -0.55
C LEU A 46 -8.62 6.24 0.38
N GLU A 47 -9.86 6.32 -0.07
CA GLU A 47 -11.03 5.87 0.70
C GLU A 47 -10.91 4.39 1.12
N ILE A 48 -10.49 3.50 0.22
CA ILE A 48 -10.36 2.08 0.58
C ILE A 48 -9.19 1.82 1.55
N LEU A 49 -8.12 2.60 1.48
CA LEU A 49 -7.00 2.50 2.43
C LEU A 49 -7.43 2.93 3.83
N GLU A 50 -8.19 4.03 3.95
CA GLU A 50 -8.77 4.47 5.21
C GLU A 50 -9.72 3.42 5.80
N VAL A 51 -10.62 2.87 4.99
CA VAL A 51 -11.54 1.81 5.43
C VAL A 51 -10.78 0.58 5.95
N ARG A 52 -9.68 0.19 5.31
CA ARG A 52 -8.87 -0.95 5.75
C ARG A 52 -8.08 -0.64 7.02
N ALA A 53 -7.51 0.56 7.13
CA ALA A 53 -6.86 1.02 8.35
C ALA A 53 -7.83 1.04 9.54
N ALA A 54 -9.05 1.54 9.33
CA ALA A 54 -10.13 1.57 10.33
C ALA A 54 -10.60 0.16 10.75
N ARG A 55 -10.47 -0.85 9.87
CA ARG A 55 -10.68 -2.27 10.20
C ARG A 55 -9.53 -2.90 10.97
N GLY A 56 -8.46 -2.15 11.25
CA GLY A 56 -7.29 -2.64 11.98
C GLY A 56 -6.25 -3.32 11.10
N GLU A 57 -6.33 -3.22 9.76
CA GLU A 57 -5.23 -3.63 8.89
C GLU A 57 -4.06 -2.64 9.09
N ARG A 58 -3.02 -3.07 9.82
CA ARG A 58 -1.84 -2.22 10.12
C ARG A 58 -0.67 -2.43 9.18
N GLU A 59 -0.73 -3.41 8.31
CA GLU A 59 0.24 -3.60 7.24
C GLU A 59 -0.50 -4.08 5.99
N MET A 60 -0.28 -3.40 4.86
CA MET A 60 -0.96 -3.73 3.60
C MET A 60 -0.08 -3.50 2.38
N MET A 61 -0.35 -4.26 1.32
CA MET A 61 0.30 -4.15 0.02
C MET A 61 -0.69 -3.57 -1.01
N VAL A 62 -0.25 -2.55 -1.73
CA VAL A 62 -1.01 -1.92 -2.81
C VAL A 62 -0.28 -2.19 -4.12
N LEU A 63 -0.89 -3.01 -4.97
CA LEU A 63 -0.33 -3.43 -6.25
C LEU A 63 -0.78 -2.52 -7.38
N GLN A 64 0.00 -2.48 -8.47
CA GLN A 64 -0.36 -1.85 -9.73
C GLN A 64 -0.62 -0.33 -9.63
N CYS A 65 0.09 0.35 -8.73
CA CYS A 65 -0.06 1.79 -8.52
C CYS A 65 0.44 2.60 -9.72
N SER A 66 -0.37 3.53 -10.19
CA SER A 66 0.08 4.60 -11.10
C SER A 66 0.95 5.63 -10.36
N ARG A 67 1.61 6.52 -11.10
CA ARG A 67 2.43 7.58 -10.49
C ARG A 67 1.56 8.56 -9.71
N GLU A 68 0.38 8.88 -10.25
CA GLU A 68 -0.61 9.77 -9.65
C GLU A 68 -1.14 9.18 -8.34
N GLN A 69 -1.44 7.88 -8.33
CA GLN A 69 -1.86 7.19 -7.10
C GLN A 69 -0.74 7.17 -6.05
N ILE A 70 0.50 6.86 -6.43
CA ILE A 70 1.64 6.90 -5.48
C ILE A 70 1.76 8.29 -4.85
N GLN A 71 1.70 9.33 -5.68
CA GLN A 71 1.81 10.71 -5.21
C GLN A 71 0.70 11.04 -4.21
N ALA A 72 -0.55 10.68 -4.52
CA ALA A 72 -1.69 10.94 -3.64
C ALA A 72 -1.56 10.23 -2.28
N VAL A 73 -1.11 8.97 -2.24
CA VAL A 73 -0.91 8.27 -0.95
C VAL A 73 0.23 8.91 -0.13
N LEU A 74 1.29 9.40 -0.79
CA LEU A 74 2.36 10.13 -0.11
C LEU A 74 1.90 11.48 0.45
N GLU A 75 1.02 12.19 -0.27
CA GLU A 75 0.41 13.43 0.20
C GLU A 75 -0.50 13.15 1.40
N TRP A 76 -1.34 12.12 1.32
CA TRP A 76 -2.17 11.67 2.43
C TRP A 76 -1.35 11.34 3.69
N GLN A 77 -0.12 10.81 3.54
CA GLN A 77 0.77 10.59 4.69
C GLN A 77 1.15 11.86 5.43
N LEU A 78 1.39 12.95 4.70
CA LEU A 78 1.74 14.23 5.28
C LEU A 78 0.52 14.85 5.98
N GLU A 79 -0.67 14.71 5.40
CA GLU A 79 -1.91 15.21 5.98
C GLU A 79 -2.32 14.43 7.24
N ALA A 80 -2.01 13.12 7.27
CA ALA A 80 -2.33 12.20 8.35
C ALA A 80 -1.25 12.10 9.44
N GLU A 81 -0.26 13.01 9.48
CA GLU A 81 0.89 12.91 10.40
C GLU A 81 0.48 12.84 11.88
N ASP A 82 -0.56 13.59 12.26
CA ASP A 82 -1.11 13.64 13.63
C ASP A 82 -2.30 12.70 13.87
N ASP A 83 -2.65 11.84 12.89
CA ASP A 83 -3.79 10.93 13.02
C ASP A 83 -3.41 9.66 13.81
N VAL A 84 -3.90 9.60 15.05
CA VAL A 84 -3.71 8.46 15.96
C VAL A 84 -4.33 7.17 15.43
N ASP A 85 -5.39 7.26 14.63
CA ASP A 85 -6.05 6.08 14.05
C ASP A 85 -5.18 5.44 12.97
N LEU A 86 -4.22 6.17 12.42
CA LEU A 86 -3.25 5.73 11.40
C LEU A 86 -1.84 5.48 11.98
N GLU A 87 -1.71 5.53 13.31
CA GLU A 87 -0.47 5.18 13.98
C GLU A 87 -0.11 3.70 13.74
N GLY A 88 1.17 3.45 13.45
CA GLY A 88 1.66 2.10 13.15
C GLY A 88 1.21 1.49 11.82
N LEU A 89 0.44 2.20 11.00
CA LEU A 89 0.06 1.75 9.66
C LEU A 89 1.28 1.73 8.72
N MET A 90 1.55 0.59 8.10
CA MET A 90 2.56 0.38 7.07
C MET A 90 1.91 0.06 5.72
N ILE A 91 2.26 0.81 4.69
CA ILE A 91 1.75 0.62 3.33
C ILE A 91 2.90 0.40 2.36
N HIS A 92 2.88 -0.74 1.67
CA HIS A 92 3.81 -1.07 0.59
C HIS A 92 3.16 -0.76 -0.75
N LEU A 93 3.70 0.20 -1.50
CA LEU A 93 3.19 0.61 -2.81
C LEU A 93 4.05 0.00 -3.92
N ALA A 94 3.51 -0.97 -4.66
CA ALA A 94 4.13 -1.52 -5.86
C ALA A 94 3.62 -0.78 -7.11
N ARG A 95 4.54 -0.18 -7.86
CA ARG A 95 4.24 0.56 -9.08
C ARG A 95 3.84 -0.38 -10.21
N ARG A 96 2.84 0.01 -11.02
CA ARG A 96 2.54 -0.66 -12.29
C ARG A 96 3.71 -0.50 -13.26
N THR A 97 4.21 -1.61 -13.78
CA THR A 97 5.11 -1.62 -14.94
C THR A 97 4.26 -1.35 -16.19
N GLY A 98 4.66 -0.31 -16.92
CA GLY A 98 4.06 0.10 -18.20
C GLY A 98 5.13 0.12 -19.27
#